data_AF-A0A1Y5D630-F1
#
_entry.id   AF-A0A1Y5D630-F1
#
_cell.length_a   1.000
_cell.length_b   1.000
_cell.length_c   1.000
_cell.angle_alpha   90.00
_cell.angle_beta   90.00
_cell.angle_gamma   90.00
#
_symmetry.space_group_name_H-M   'P 1'
#
loop_
_entity.id
_entity.type
_entity.pdbx_description
1 polymer ?
#
loop_
_entity_poly.entity_id
_entity_poly.type
_entity_poly.pdbx_seq_one_letter_code
_entity_poly.pdbx_strand_id
1 'polypeptide(L)'
;MKSSSVFFGFIVTFLFSASNWAQQEMEFGGFNELPEFEEFSMPVVLTATRIQQHQADVPASVTILDADLIKQLGVTSLSDLLRYVPGMMVGPDRNNNSDAVHYHGGPAAFPKNLQVLVNGRSMYRSVVAAVSWFEMPVALEDIRRIEIVRGPNAASYGSNAYQAIINILTKHPADTYGSTVSVKKGNNGEENIYLKDGGSIGATDYRISFSQLTDDGFEDQEDHRIAKFIDIETHRPLDSAGELETSLVYLHATKELADQVSYQTNQNKVDENRLELGLRWTQDYSHKHQLQLKAYATQYNQRQAIDVAGVEVSFLDDSLRELFTLNSAAVEGESVQVASATSKIEEALGAGDPSIFTNYYTGLSSTDKNNIGLLNMYKLADIFTSVGMESTGLALVADYISALP
;
A
#
# COMPACT_ATOMS: atom_id res chain seq x y z
N MET A 1 -12.35 34.20 24.72
CA MET A 1 -12.23 32.91 25.43
C MET A 1 -10.83 32.38 25.15
N LYS A 2 -10.02 32.22 26.21
CA LYS A 2 -8.61 31.80 26.13
C LYS A 2 -8.56 30.28 25.87
N SER A 3 -7.83 29.87 24.83
CA SER A 3 -7.44 28.49 24.58
C SER A 3 -6.29 28.12 25.51
N SER A 4 -6.46 27.07 26.32
CA SER A 4 -5.42 26.51 27.19
C SER A 4 -4.69 25.39 26.47
N SER A 5 -3.43 25.62 26.12
CA SER A 5 -2.50 24.60 25.62
C SER A 5 -1.84 23.93 26.83
N VAL A 6 -2.02 22.61 26.98
CA VAL A 6 -1.29 21.82 27.97
C VAL A 6 0.05 21.42 27.34
N PHE A 7 1.14 21.92 27.91
CA PHE A 7 2.51 21.65 27.47
C PHE A 7 3.07 20.49 28.31
N PHE A 8 3.35 19.34 27.69
CA PHE A 8 4.08 18.24 28.34
C PHE A 8 5.57 18.45 28.09
N GLY A 9 6.30 18.91 29.10
CA GLY A 9 7.75 19.09 29.03
C GLY A 9 8.49 17.80 29.34
N PHE A 10 9.22 17.27 28.35
CA PHE A 10 10.27 16.26 28.58
C PHE A 10 11.59 16.97 28.85
N ILE A 11 12.19 16.71 30.01
CA ILE A 11 13.53 17.18 30.38
C ILE A 11 14.55 16.21 29.77
N VAL A 12 15.32 16.67 28.78
CA VAL A 12 16.46 15.94 28.22
C VAL A 12 17.71 16.33 28.99
N THR A 13 18.33 15.36 29.68
CA THR A 13 19.61 15.56 30.36
C THR A 13 20.73 14.96 29.51
N PHE A 14 21.65 15.79 29.02
CA PHE A 14 22.85 15.34 28.30
C PHE A 14 23.96 14.99 29.30
N LEU A 15 24.46 13.76 29.25
CA LEU A 15 25.70 13.35 29.91
C LEU A 15 26.75 13.05 28.83
N PHE A 16 27.84 13.82 28.83
CA PHE A 16 29.02 13.56 28.01
C PHE A 16 29.99 12.66 28.77
N SER A 17 30.41 11.55 28.15
CA SER A 17 31.57 10.76 28.59
C SER A 17 32.71 10.95 27.59
N ALA A 18 33.87 11.40 28.09
CA ALA A 18 35.09 11.52 27.32
C ALA A 18 35.82 10.17 27.28
N SER A 19 36.12 9.65 26.09
CA SER A 19 36.96 8.47 25.89
C SER A 19 38.43 8.89 25.75
N ASN A 20 39.30 8.34 26.59
CA ASN A 20 40.75 8.46 26.44
C ASN A 20 41.22 7.58 25.28
N TRP A 21 41.96 8.16 24.33
CA TRP A 21 42.62 7.42 23.26
C TRP A 21 43.94 6.86 23.79
N ALA A 22 44.05 5.53 23.87
CA ALA A 22 45.33 4.86 24.04
C ALA A 22 45.86 4.46 22.66
N GLN A 23 47.06 4.94 22.32
CA GLN A 23 47.73 4.68 21.06
C GLN A 23 48.56 3.40 21.20
N GLN A 24 48.23 2.37 20.41
CA GLN A 24 48.94 1.09 20.42
C GLN A 24 50.01 1.10 19.33
N GLU A 25 51.28 0.92 19.72
CA GLU A 25 52.41 0.71 18.81
C GLU A 25 52.29 -0.67 18.14
N MET A 26 52.48 -0.75 16.83
CA MET A 26 52.55 -2.01 16.07
C MET A 26 54.00 -2.49 16.00
N GLU A 27 54.32 -3.60 16.68
CA GLU A 27 55.50 -4.42 16.37
C GLU A 27 55.18 -5.38 15.22
N PHE A 28 56.14 -5.56 14.31
CA PHE A 28 56.01 -6.45 13.16
C PHE A 28 56.49 -7.87 13.54
N GLY A 29 55.55 -8.71 13.98
CA GLY A 29 55.78 -10.12 14.30
C GLY A 29 55.80 -11.02 13.05
N GLY A 30 56.64 -12.06 13.08
CA GLY A 30 56.90 -12.96 11.95
C GLY A 30 55.71 -13.82 11.53
N PHE A 31 55.82 -14.47 10.37
CA PHE A 31 54.78 -15.24 9.64
C PHE A 31 54.02 -16.35 10.42
N ASN A 32 54.26 -16.54 11.72
CA ASN A 32 53.49 -17.39 12.62
C ASN A 32 52.46 -16.62 13.46
N GLU A 33 52.39 -15.29 13.34
CA GLU A 33 51.38 -14.39 13.92
C GLU A 33 50.43 -13.85 12.84
N LEU A 34 50.11 -14.66 11.83
CA LEU A 34 48.86 -14.41 11.12
C LEU A 34 47.75 -14.59 12.17
N PRO A 35 46.83 -13.64 12.35
CA PRO A 35 45.67 -13.88 13.21
C PRO A 35 45.06 -15.19 12.72
N GLU A 36 45.14 -16.21 13.57
CA GLU A 36 44.34 -17.42 13.49
C GLU A 36 42.96 -16.92 13.10
N PHE A 37 42.47 -17.28 11.90
CA PHE A 37 41.23 -16.76 11.33
C PHE A 37 40.21 -16.67 12.45
N GLU A 38 40.04 -15.49 13.05
CA GLU A 38 39.00 -15.27 14.03
C GLU A 38 37.76 -15.59 13.22
N GLU A 39 37.16 -16.69 13.60
CA GLU A 39 35.95 -17.24 13.05
C GLU A 39 34.99 -16.07 12.90
N PHE A 40 34.92 -15.49 11.68
CA PHE A 40 33.90 -14.51 11.34
C PHE A 40 32.61 -15.21 11.74
N SER A 41 32.00 -14.75 12.84
CA SER A 41 30.86 -15.42 13.44
C SER A 41 29.82 -15.60 12.35
N MET A 42 29.74 -16.81 11.79
CA MET A 42 28.99 -17.00 10.55
C MET A 42 27.55 -16.64 10.84
N PRO A 43 26.94 -15.72 10.09
CA PRO A 43 25.65 -15.20 10.44
C PRO A 43 24.63 -16.33 10.45
N VAL A 44 23.79 -16.33 11.49
CA VAL A 44 22.75 -17.33 11.70
C VAL A 44 21.49 -16.90 10.94
N VAL A 45 20.98 -17.82 10.12
CA VAL A 45 19.79 -17.62 9.28
C VAL A 45 18.66 -18.48 9.83
N LEU A 46 17.44 -17.92 9.90
CA LEU A 46 16.24 -18.69 10.25
C LEU A 46 15.34 -18.94 9.04
N THR A 47 15.35 -18.04 8.05
CA THR A 47 14.32 -18.01 7.02
C THR A 47 14.36 -19.25 6.11
N ALA A 48 15.52 -19.83 5.84
CA ALA A 48 15.58 -20.93 4.88
C ALA A 48 14.98 -22.26 5.38
N THR A 49 15.07 -22.55 6.68
CA THR A 49 14.67 -23.86 7.26
C THR A 49 13.77 -23.74 8.48
N ARG A 50 13.45 -22.51 8.93
CA ARG A 50 12.70 -22.21 10.17
C ARG A 50 13.38 -22.70 11.45
N ILE A 51 14.67 -23.03 11.36
CA ILE A 51 15.54 -23.32 12.49
C ILE A 51 16.76 -22.42 12.40
N GLN A 52 17.32 -22.03 13.54
CA GLN A 52 18.57 -21.28 13.58
C GLN A 52 19.72 -22.18 13.12
N GLN A 53 20.39 -21.79 12.03
CA GLN A 53 21.58 -22.48 11.53
C GLN A 53 22.54 -21.47 10.90
N HIS A 54 23.83 -21.81 10.85
CA HIS A 54 24.81 -20.97 10.17
C HIS A 54 24.48 -20.88 8.68
N GLN A 55 24.75 -19.73 8.06
CA GLN A 55 24.52 -19.52 6.63
C GLN A 55 25.18 -20.61 5.76
N ALA A 56 26.33 -21.14 6.16
CA ALA A 56 27.05 -22.20 5.43
C ALA A 56 26.31 -23.56 5.42
N ASP A 57 25.45 -23.81 6.42
CA ASP A 57 24.70 -25.07 6.56
C ASP A 57 23.33 -25.01 5.86
N VAL A 58 22.94 -23.83 5.37
CA VAL A 58 21.65 -23.62 4.72
C VAL A 58 21.64 -24.23 3.31
N PRO A 59 20.68 -25.10 2.96
CA PRO A 59 20.58 -25.68 1.62
C PRO A 59 19.88 -24.74 0.61
N ALA A 60 20.24 -23.45 0.63
CA ALA A 60 19.65 -22.41 -0.23
C ALA A 60 20.63 -21.23 -0.41
N SER A 61 20.43 -20.45 -1.47
CA SER A 61 21.21 -19.22 -1.66
C SER A 61 20.65 -18.11 -0.78
N VAL A 62 21.43 -17.68 0.21
CA VAL A 62 21.03 -16.64 1.16
C VAL A 62 21.90 -15.40 1.02
N THR A 63 21.28 -14.23 1.02
CA THR A 63 21.94 -12.93 1.23
C THR A 63 21.37 -12.30 2.49
N ILE A 64 22.25 -11.70 3.31
CA ILE A 64 21.87 -11.03 4.55
C ILE A 64 22.32 -9.57 4.46
N LEU A 65 21.43 -8.65 4.76
CA LEU A 65 21.74 -7.24 4.94
C LEU A 65 21.51 -6.91 6.42
N ASP A 66 22.57 -6.72 7.21
CA ASP A 66 22.46 -6.42 8.63
C ASP A 66 22.35 -4.91 8.91
N ALA A 67 22.05 -4.55 10.16
CA ALA A 67 21.85 -3.16 10.57
C ALA A 67 23.07 -2.27 10.34
N ASP A 68 24.30 -2.79 10.50
CA ASP A 68 25.52 -2.03 10.32
C ASP A 68 25.77 -1.73 8.84
N LEU A 69 25.58 -2.73 7.97
CA LEU A 69 25.62 -2.54 6.52
C LEU A 69 24.53 -1.56 6.06
N ILE A 70 23.29 -1.73 6.50
CA ILE A 70 22.17 -0.83 6.17
C ILE A 70 22.52 0.61 6.54
N LYS A 71 23.08 0.83 7.72
CA LYS A 71 23.51 2.15 8.19
C LYS A 71 24.65 2.73 7.35
N GLN A 72 25.63 1.90 6.96
CA GLN A 72 26.76 2.32 6.14
C GLN A 72 26.37 2.65 4.70
N LEU A 73 25.37 1.95 4.15
CA LEU A 73 24.86 2.20 2.80
C LEU A 73 24.18 3.57 2.67
N GLY A 74 23.66 4.12 3.78
CA GLY A 74 23.06 5.46 3.80
C GLY A 74 21.80 5.59 2.92
N VAL A 75 21.19 4.46 2.53
CA VAL A 75 19.96 4.47 1.74
C VAL A 75 18.78 4.99 2.56
N THR A 76 17.82 5.58 1.85
CA THR A 76 16.64 6.21 2.45
C THR A 76 15.37 5.42 2.20
N SER A 77 15.37 4.51 1.23
CA SER A 77 14.28 3.57 0.94
C SER A 77 14.66 2.12 1.24
N LEU A 78 13.66 1.35 1.68
CA LEU A 78 13.78 -0.08 1.95
C LEU A 78 13.93 -0.90 0.67
N SER A 79 13.32 -0.48 -0.44
CA SER A 79 13.49 -1.13 -1.74
C SER A 79 14.93 -0.97 -2.26
N ASP A 80 15.56 0.19 -2.03
CA ASP A 80 16.93 0.47 -2.49
C ASP A 80 17.98 -0.44 -1.86
N LEU A 81 17.75 -0.91 -0.62
CA LEU A 81 18.60 -1.95 -0.02
C LEU A 81 18.70 -3.19 -0.91
N LEU A 82 17.63 -3.53 -1.63
CA LEU A 82 17.59 -4.71 -2.46
C LEU A 82 18.39 -4.56 -3.75
N ARG A 83 18.77 -3.35 -4.17
CA ARG A 83 19.72 -3.13 -5.29
C ARG A 83 21.09 -3.74 -5.01
N TYR A 84 21.46 -3.88 -3.74
CA TYR A 84 22.73 -4.47 -3.30
C TYR A 84 22.68 -6.00 -3.22
N VAL A 85 21.53 -6.62 -3.48
CA VAL A 85 21.37 -8.07 -3.48
C VAL A 85 21.58 -8.60 -4.90
N PRO A 86 22.51 -9.55 -5.13
CA PRO A 86 22.78 -10.07 -6.48
C PRO A 86 21.53 -10.65 -7.17
N GLY A 87 21.29 -10.22 -8.41
CA GLY A 87 20.17 -10.65 -9.25
C GLY A 87 18.84 -9.96 -8.95
N MET A 88 18.78 -9.11 -7.93
CA MET A 88 17.63 -8.25 -7.68
C MET A 88 17.66 -7.03 -8.60
N MET A 89 16.48 -6.59 -9.02
CA MET A 89 16.28 -5.37 -9.79
C MET A 89 15.20 -4.54 -9.11
N VAL A 90 15.49 -3.24 -8.99
CA VAL A 90 14.59 -2.26 -8.39
C VAL A 90 14.39 -1.14 -9.41
N GLY A 91 13.14 -0.87 -9.75
CA GLY A 91 12.73 0.19 -10.66
C GLY A 91 11.43 0.84 -10.19
N PRO A 92 10.94 1.88 -10.87
CA PRO A 92 9.68 2.52 -10.49
C PRO A 92 8.46 1.66 -10.89
N ASP A 93 7.50 1.52 -9.99
CA ASP A 93 6.14 1.07 -10.28
C ASP A 93 5.22 2.30 -10.41
N ARG A 94 5.09 2.79 -11.66
CA ARG A 94 4.28 3.98 -11.95
C ARG A 94 2.79 3.81 -11.69
N ASN A 95 2.28 2.58 -11.74
CA ASN A 95 0.88 2.29 -11.48
C ASN A 95 0.49 2.47 -10.00
N ASN A 96 1.47 2.44 -9.11
CA ASN A 96 1.25 2.48 -7.68
C ASN A 96 2.06 3.60 -6.99
N ASN A 97 2.78 4.44 -7.74
CA ASN A 97 3.75 5.43 -7.25
C ASN A 97 4.64 4.86 -6.12
N SER A 98 5.22 3.70 -6.42
CA SER A 98 6.02 2.89 -5.49
C SER A 98 7.19 2.26 -6.26
N ASP A 99 7.84 1.26 -5.67
CA ASP A 99 8.96 0.56 -6.31
C ASP A 99 8.57 -0.83 -6.81
N ALA A 100 9.02 -1.16 -8.02
CA ALA A 100 8.97 -2.49 -8.61
C ALA A 100 10.24 -3.27 -8.23
N VAL A 101 10.09 -4.33 -7.43
CA VAL A 101 11.20 -5.19 -7.01
C VAL A 101 11.05 -6.58 -7.61
N HIS A 102 12.11 -7.08 -8.23
CA HIS A 102 12.14 -8.38 -8.92
C HIS A 102 13.43 -9.15 -8.68
N TYR A 103 13.36 -10.47 -8.84
CA TYR A 103 14.53 -11.34 -8.95
C TYR A 103 14.52 -12.00 -10.34
N HIS A 104 15.56 -11.77 -11.16
CA HIS A 104 15.62 -12.19 -12.59
C HIS A 104 14.50 -11.65 -13.50
N GLY A 105 13.91 -10.52 -13.13
CA GLY A 105 12.96 -9.79 -13.97
C GLY A 105 11.50 -10.06 -13.66
N GLY A 106 10.65 -9.25 -14.26
CA GLY A 106 9.21 -9.27 -14.04
C GLY A 106 8.53 -8.08 -14.69
N PRO A 107 7.20 -8.00 -14.62
CA PRO A 107 6.45 -6.85 -15.10
C PRO A 107 6.75 -5.63 -14.25
N ALA A 108 6.95 -4.47 -14.88
CA ALA A 108 7.18 -3.22 -14.15
C ALA A 108 5.97 -2.80 -13.27
N ALA A 109 4.76 -3.16 -13.69
CA ALA A 109 3.53 -2.95 -12.93
C ALA A 109 3.16 -4.19 -12.11
N PHE A 110 2.74 -3.99 -10.85
CA PHE A 110 2.33 -5.07 -9.94
C PHE A 110 3.37 -6.18 -9.80
N PRO A 111 4.57 -5.87 -9.26
CA PRO A 111 5.62 -6.86 -9.04
C PRO A 111 5.14 -7.98 -8.11
N LYS A 112 5.10 -9.21 -8.64
CA LYS A 112 4.67 -10.41 -7.92
C LYS A 112 5.79 -11.44 -7.84
N ASN A 113 5.53 -12.57 -7.19
CA ASN A 113 6.44 -13.72 -7.04
C ASN A 113 7.57 -13.55 -6.02
N LEU A 114 7.51 -12.51 -5.19
CA LEU A 114 8.36 -12.34 -4.01
C LEU A 114 7.51 -12.42 -2.75
N GLN A 115 7.86 -13.34 -1.84
CA GLN A 115 7.23 -13.39 -0.53
C GLN A 115 7.98 -12.48 0.43
N VAL A 116 7.44 -11.29 0.66
CA VAL A 116 7.99 -10.32 1.60
C VAL A 116 7.33 -10.50 2.96
N LEU A 117 8.17 -10.58 4.00
CA LEU A 117 7.78 -10.81 5.37
C LEU A 117 8.38 -9.72 6.28
N VAL A 118 7.62 -9.28 7.27
CA VAL A 118 8.13 -8.50 8.41
C VAL A 118 7.89 -9.32 9.67
N ASN A 119 8.97 -9.75 10.33
CA ASN A 119 8.90 -10.68 11.46
C ASN A 119 8.10 -11.97 11.17
N GLY A 120 8.03 -12.38 9.91
CA GLY A 120 7.25 -13.51 9.43
C GLY A 120 5.79 -13.21 9.06
N ARG A 121 5.30 -11.97 9.19
CA ARG A 121 3.99 -11.54 8.68
C ARG A 121 4.08 -11.18 7.19
N SER A 122 3.18 -11.71 6.37
CA SER A 122 3.13 -11.41 4.94
C SER A 122 2.74 -9.97 4.65
N MET A 123 3.50 -9.31 3.76
CA MET A 123 3.30 -7.87 3.46
C MET A 123 2.69 -7.58 2.09
N TYR A 124 2.42 -8.59 1.25
CA TYR A 124 1.81 -8.37 -0.06
C TYR A 124 0.31 -8.08 0.03
N ARG A 125 -0.21 -7.33 -0.94
CA ARG A 125 -1.63 -7.05 -1.14
C ARG A 125 -2.31 -8.27 -1.76
N SER A 126 -3.22 -8.92 -1.03
CA SER A 126 -3.81 -10.20 -1.45
C SER A 126 -4.52 -10.18 -2.80
N VAL A 127 -5.06 -9.03 -3.22
CA VAL A 127 -5.80 -8.89 -4.49
C VAL A 127 -4.88 -8.99 -5.72
N VAL A 128 -3.65 -8.47 -5.63
CA VAL A 128 -2.72 -8.35 -6.76
C VAL A 128 -1.39 -9.08 -6.55
N ALA A 129 -1.18 -9.67 -5.37
CA ALA A 129 0.05 -10.33 -4.95
C ALA A 129 1.32 -9.46 -5.03
N ALA A 130 1.15 -8.13 -4.99
CA ALA A 130 2.22 -7.15 -5.07
C ALA A 130 2.50 -6.48 -3.72
N VAL A 131 3.72 -6.00 -3.54
CA VAL A 131 4.15 -5.26 -2.36
C VAL A 131 4.28 -3.78 -2.72
N SER A 132 3.66 -2.91 -1.93
CA SER A 132 3.89 -1.47 -2.02
C SER A 132 5.05 -1.13 -1.07
N TRP A 133 6.21 -0.80 -1.63
CA TRP A 133 7.47 -0.66 -0.86
C TRP A 133 7.56 0.66 -0.10
N PHE A 134 7.07 1.74 -0.70
CA PHE A 134 7.04 3.06 -0.06
C PHE A 134 6.15 3.08 1.20
N GLU A 135 5.04 2.35 1.17
CA GLU A 135 4.05 2.23 2.24
C GLU A 135 4.31 1.01 3.15
N MET A 136 5.50 0.42 3.08
CA MET A 136 5.88 -0.64 4.00
C MET A 136 6.17 -0.02 5.38
N PRO A 137 5.41 -0.37 6.43
CA PRO A 137 5.50 0.28 7.73
C PRO A 137 6.66 -0.27 8.56
N VAL A 138 7.89 -0.15 8.04
CA VAL A 138 9.12 -0.55 8.73
C VAL A 138 10.16 0.53 8.52
N ALA A 139 10.57 1.19 9.60
CA ALA A 139 11.66 2.16 9.56
C ALA A 139 12.99 1.44 9.35
N LEU A 140 13.88 2.00 8.53
CA LEU A 140 15.22 1.43 8.32
C LEU A 140 16.01 1.33 9.62
N GLU A 141 15.80 2.29 10.53
CA GLU A 141 16.39 2.36 11.86
C GLU A 141 15.98 1.20 12.78
N ASP A 142 14.79 0.63 12.57
CA ASP A 142 14.26 -0.50 13.35
C ASP A 142 14.70 -1.85 12.80
N ILE A 143 15.30 -1.92 11.61
CA ILE A 143 15.74 -3.18 11.01
C ILE A 143 16.98 -3.71 11.74
N ARG A 144 16.92 -4.96 12.18
CA ARG A 144 18.10 -5.72 12.65
C ARG A 144 18.83 -6.34 11.48
N ARG A 145 18.09 -6.99 10.59
CA ARG A 145 18.60 -7.53 9.33
C ARG A 145 17.49 -7.89 8.36
N ILE A 146 17.84 -8.04 7.10
CA ILE A 146 16.99 -8.59 6.04
C ILE A 146 17.62 -9.90 5.56
N GLU A 147 16.87 -10.99 5.61
CA GLU A 147 17.27 -12.29 5.08
C GLU A 147 16.57 -12.53 3.73
N ILE A 148 17.36 -12.62 2.65
CA ILE A 148 16.87 -12.93 1.30
C ILE A 148 17.23 -14.37 0.97
N VAL A 149 16.23 -15.24 0.85
CA VAL A 149 16.40 -16.66 0.55
C VAL A 149 15.87 -16.96 -0.85
N ARG A 150 16.73 -17.50 -1.70
CA ARG A 150 16.43 -17.88 -3.09
C ARG A 150 16.57 -19.39 -3.28
N GLY A 151 15.64 -20.00 -3.99
CA GLY A 151 15.69 -21.42 -4.32
C GLY A 151 14.34 -22.15 -4.19
N PRO A 152 14.30 -23.44 -4.55
CA PRO A 152 13.05 -24.20 -4.67
C PRO A 152 12.28 -24.36 -3.34
N ASN A 153 12.97 -24.30 -2.20
CA ASN A 153 12.33 -24.35 -0.88
C ASN A 153 11.53 -23.09 -0.53
N ALA A 154 11.64 -22.01 -1.31
CA ALA A 154 10.91 -20.77 -1.08
C ALA A 154 9.39 -21.00 -1.06
N ALA A 155 8.88 -21.91 -1.89
CA ALA A 155 7.46 -22.26 -1.98
C ALA A 155 6.83 -22.67 -0.64
N SER A 156 7.62 -23.14 0.34
CA SER A 156 7.13 -23.45 1.69
C SER A 156 6.57 -22.23 2.46
N TYR A 157 6.86 -21.01 2.00
CA TYR A 157 6.38 -19.76 2.58
C TYR A 157 5.10 -19.20 1.94
N GLY A 158 4.54 -19.89 0.95
CA GLY A 158 3.24 -19.54 0.35
C GLY A 158 3.31 -19.30 -1.15
N SER A 159 2.14 -19.02 -1.73
CA SER A 159 1.95 -18.93 -3.19
C SER A 159 2.75 -17.80 -3.85
N ASN A 160 3.07 -16.72 -3.13
CA ASN A 160 3.88 -15.62 -3.66
C ASN A 160 5.39 -15.88 -3.57
N ALA A 161 5.83 -16.96 -2.92
CA ALA A 161 7.25 -17.28 -2.70
C ALA A 161 7.88 -18.04 -3.88
N TYR A 162 7.58 -17.63 -5.11
CA TYR A 162 8.03 -18.35 -6.31
C TYR A 162 9.49 -18.08 -6.66
N GLN A 163 9.94 -16.82 -6.58
CA GLN A 163 11.32 -16.43 -6.90
C GLN A 163 12.22 -16.37 -5.66
N ALA A 164 11.75 -15.71 -4.60
CA ALA A 164 12.51 -15.53 -3.36
C ALA A 164 11.59 -15.21 -2.17
N ILE A 165 12.16 -15.37 -0.98
CA ILE A 165 11.61 -14.85 0.28
C ILE A 165 12.50 -13.70 0.73
N ILE A 166 11.88 -12.60 1.14
CA ILE A 166 12.56 -11.46 1.75
C ILE A 166 11.98 -11.30 3.15
N ASN A 167 12.73 -11.67 4.18
CA ASN A 167 12.29 -11.59 5.56
C ASN A 167 13.02 -10.47 6.30
N ILE A 168 12.30 -9.40 6.59
CA ILE A 168 12.76 -8.25 7.33
C ILE A 168 12.55 -8.53 8.81
N LEU A 169 13.63 -8.57 9.57
CA LEU A 169 13.63 -8.81 11.00
C LEU A 169 13.97 -7.50 11.70
N THR A 170 13.05 -7.01 12.53
CA THR A 170 13.25 -5.80 13.33
C THR A 170 14.08 -6.10 14.58
N LYS A 171 14.60 -5.03 15.21
CA LYS A 171 15.36 -5.12 16.46
C LYS A 171 14.44 -5.53 17.60
N HIS A 172 14.87 -6.50 18.39
CA HIS A 172 14.07 -7.00 19.50
C HIS A 172 13.83 -5.88 20.54
N PRO A 173 12.63 -5.75 21.15
CA PRO A 173 12.35 -4.66 22.10
C PRO A 173 13.39 -4.52 23.23
N ALA A 174 13.88 -5.65 23.77
CA ALA A 174 14.92 -5.66 24.80
C ALA A 174 16.27 -5.05 24.35
N ASP A 175 16.54 -5.00 23.04
CA ASP A 175 17.79 -4.47 22.46
C ASP A 175 17.65 -2.98 22.06
N THR A 176 16.49 -2.35 22.34
CA THR A 176 16.14 -1.03 21.77
C THR A 176 15.91 0.07 22.80
N TYR A 177 16.36 -0.13 24.03
CA TYR A 177 16.18 0.82 25.13
C TYR A 177 16.71 2.23 24.81
N GLY A 178 16.08 3.22 25.43
CA GLY A 178 16.36 4.63 25.26
C GLY A 178 15.68 5.23 24.02
N SER A 179 15.79 6.54 23.89
CA SER A 179 15.12 7.28 22.82
C SER A 179 16.06 7.57 21.64
N THR A 180 15.50 7.69 20.44
CA THR A 180 16.24 7.99 19.21
C THR A 180 15.44 8.95 18.36
N VAL A 181 16.12 9.96 17.81
CA VAL A 181 15.55 10.93 16.86
C VAL A 181 16.44 10.94 15.62
N SER A 182 15.84 10.78 14.46
CA SER A 182 16.52 10.82 13.17
C SER A 182 15.71 11.72 12.23
N VAL A 183 16.40 12.61 11.52
CA VAL A 183 15.82 13.48 10.50
C VAL A 183 16.74 13.42 9.29
N LYS A 184 16.19 13.08 8.13
CA LYS A 184 16.89 13.08 6.84
C LYS A 184 16.15 14.01 5.89
N LYS A 185 16.90 14.76 5.09
CA LYS A 185 16.39 15.61 4.02
C LYS A 185 17.20 15.35 2.76
N GLY A 186 16.51 15.23 1.63
CA GLY A 186 17.10 15.03 0.31
C GLY A 186 16.60 16.07 -0.69
N ASN A 187 16.87 15.80 -1.96
CA ASN A 187 16.30 16.57 -3.07
C ASN A 187 14.84 16.17 -3.29
N ASN A 188 14.12 16.90 -4.14
CA ASN A 188 12.74 16.58 -4.55
C ASN A 188 11.79 16.35 -3.36
N GLY A 189 11.88 17.21 -2.34
CA GLY A 189 10.99 17.14 -1.19
C GLY A 189 11.20 15.92 -0.28
N GLU A 190 12.27 15.14 -0.47
CA GLU A 190 12.53 13.96 0.34
C GLU A 190 12.76 14.35 1.81
N GLU A 191 11.89 13.89 2.70
CA GLU A 191 11.99 14.12 4.14
C GLU A 191 11.59 12.87 4.92
N ASN A 192 12.51 12.38 5.75
CA ASN A 192 12.26 11.24 6.64
C ASN A 192 12.45 11.67 8.10
N ILE A 193 11.38 11.61 8.88
CA ILE A 193 11.38 11.87 10.33
C ILE A 193 11.14 10.55 11.03
N TYR A 194 12.03 10.19 11.95
CA TYR A 194 11.91 8.99 12.77
C TYR A 194 12.12 9.33 14.25
N LEU A 195 11.19 8.87 15.08
CA LEU A 195 11.23 8.98 16.53
C LEU A 195 11.04 7.58 17.11
N LYS A 196 11.83 7.22 18.11
CA LYS A 196 11.68 5.94 18.81
C LYS A 196 11.92 6.12 20.28
N ASP A 197 11.13 5.44 21.09
CA ASP A 197 11.36 5.23 22.52
C ASP A 197 11.31 3.73 22.81
N GLY A 198 12.21 3.26 23.66
CA GLY A 198 12.24 1.87 24.09
C GLY A 198 12.62 1.77 25.57
N GLY A 199 12.09 0.76 26.23
CA GLY A 199 12.32 0.55 27.65
C GLY A 199 11.60 -0.69 28.15
N SER A 200 11.39 -0.76 29.47
CA SER A 200 10.62 -1.82 30.09
C SER A 200 9.61 -1.29 31.10
N ILE A 201 8.47 -1.98 31.17
CA ILE A 201 7.41 -1.76 32.15
C ILE A 201 7.18 -3.09 32.88
N GLY A 202 7.70 -3.18 34.10
CA GLY A 202 7.73 -4.44 34.83
C GLY A 202 8.63 -5.46 34.12
N ALA A 203 8.07 -6.61 33.73
CA ALA A 203 8.78 -7.63 32.97
C ALA A 203 8.59 -7.49 31.44
N THR A 204 7.84 -6.50 30.97
CA THR A 204 7.57 -6.33 29.54
C THR A 204 8.53 -5.29 28.96
N ASP A 205 9.33 -5.68 27.98
CA ASP A 205 10.09 -4.77 27.12
C ASP A 205 9.17 -4.18 26.05
N TYR A 206 9.37 -2.92 25.69
CA TYR A 206 8.63 -2.25 24.65
C TYR A 206 9.55 -1.44 23.73
N ARG A 207 9.15 -1.33 22.47
CA ARG A 207 9.63 -0.35 21.48
C ARG A 207 8.41 0.34 20.89
N ILE A 208 8.41 1.65 20.88
CA ILE A 208 7.43 2.48 20.18
C ILE A 208 8.19 3.36 19.22
N SER A 209 7.86 3.30 17.93
CA SER A 209 8.42 4.19 16.92
C SER A 209 7.34 4.89 16.11
N PHE A 210 7.67 6.09 15.64
CA PHE A 210 6.89 6.87 14.70
C PHE A 210 7.80 7.24 13.53
N SER A 211 7.29 7.05 12.31
CA SER A 211 7.97 7.44 11.08
C SER A 211 7.05 8.27 10.20
N GLN A 212 7.62 9.29 9.56
CA GLN A 212 7.03 10.01 8.44
C GLN A 212 8.04 9.99 7.29
N LEU A 213 7.60 9.55 6.12
CA LEU A 213 8.35 9.56 4.86
C LEU A 213 7.60 10.48 3.89
N THR A 214 8.30 11.36 3.21
CA THR A 214 7.74 12.27 2.19
C THR A 214 8.69 12.34 1.01
N ASP A 215 8.13 12.40 -0.20
CA ASP A 215 8.85 12.50 -1.46
C ASP A 215 7.92 13.21 -2.47
N ASP A 216 8.38 14.32 -3.06
CA ASP A 216 7.62 15.09 -4.05
C ASP A 216 7.73 14.49 -5.46
N GLY A 217 8.61 13.50 -5.67
CA GLY A 217 8.77 12.82 -6.93
C GLY A 217 9.52 13.64 -7.99
N PHE A 218 9.02 13.69 -9.23
CA PHE A 218 9.69 14.38 -10.34
C PHE A 218 9.05 15.76 -10.61
N GLU A 219 9.87 16.77 -10.94
CA GLU A 219 9.45 18.18 -11.07
C GLU A 219 8.27 18.43 -12.05
N ASP A 220 8.08 17.55 -13.03
CA ASP A 220 7.01 17.63 -14.05
C ASP A 220 5.97 16.51 -13.93
N GLN A 221 5.84 15.89 -12.76
CA GLN A 221 4.89 14.79 -12.51
C GLN A 221 4.11 15.06 -11.22
N GLU A 222 2.82 14.73 -11.22
CA GLU A 222 2.00 14.73 -10.00
C GLU A 222 2.15 13.36 -9.32
N ASP A 223 3.31 13.15 -8.69
CA ASP A 223 3.68 11.91 -8.00
C ASP A 223 4.16 12.14 -6.56
N HIS A 224 3.64 13.16 -5.89
CA HIS A 224 3.87 13.36 -4.46
C HIS A 224 3.34 12.18 -3.64
N ARG A 225 4.11 11.77 -2.64
CA ARG A 225 3.75 10.66 -1.74
C ARG A 225 4.22 10.91 -0.32
N ILE A 226 3.37 10.51 0.62
CA ILE A 226 3.63 10.61 2.05
C ILE A 226 3.11 9.37 2.77
N ALA A 227 3.94 8.80 3.65
CA ALA A 227 3.57 7.69 4.51
C ALA A 227 3.89 8.04 5.95
N LYS A 228 2.94 7.80 6.86
CA LYS A 228 3.10 7.98 8.30
C LYS A 228 2.68 6.71 9.01
N PHE A 229 3.52 6.22 9.90
CA PHE A 229 3.16 5.04 10.67
C PHE A 229 3.72 5.06 12.08
N ILE A 230 2.99 4.38 12.96
CA ILE A 230 3.40 4.06 14.32
C ILE A 230 3.57 2.55 14.39
N ASP A 231 4.68 2.11 14.98
CA ASP A 231 4.96 0.71 15.26
C ASP A 231 5.21 0.54 16.76
N ILE A 232 4.47 -0.39 17.36
CA ILE A 232 4.59 -0.76 18.76
C ILE A 232 4.90 -2.25 18.80
N GLU A 233 6.08 -2.59 19.28
CA GLU A 233 6.48 -3.96 19.57
C GLU A 233 6.69 -4.14 21.06
N THR A 234 6.28 -5.30 21.58
CA THR A 234 6.54 -5.67 22.97
C THR A 234 7.05 -7.10 23.06
N HIS A 235 7.88 -7.35 24.06
CA HIS A 235 8.37 -8.67 24.41
C HIS A 235 8.14 -8.88 25.91
N ARG A 236 7.65 -10.05 26.28
CA ARG A 236 7.46 -10.43 27.68
C ARG A 236 7.87 -11.88 27.89
N PRO A 237 8.87 -12.16 28.74
CA PRO A 237 9.09 -13.52 29.23
C PRO A 237 7.90 -13.93 30.11
N LEU A 238 7.34 -15.10 29.83
CA LEU A 238 6.23 -15.68 30.60
C LEU A 238 6.77 -16.56 31.73
N ASP A 239 7.82 -17.33 31.44
CA ASP A 239 8.55 -18.17 32.39
C ASP A 239 10.02 -18.33 31.92
N SER A 240 10.74 -19.33 32.43
CA SER A 240 12.15 -19.57 32.06
C SER A 240 12.36 -20.10 30.64
N ALA A 241 11.31 -20.51 29.96
CA ALA A 241 11.37 -21.17 28.65
C ALA A 241 10.30 -20.66 27.65
N GLY A 242 9.41 -19.78 28.10
CA GLY A 242 8.30 -19.24 27.33
C GLY A 242 8.36 -17.72 27.22
N GLU A 243 8.11 -17.21 26.02
CA GLU A 243 8.10 -15.78 25.70
C GLU A 243 6.87 -15.44 24.85
N LEU A 244 6.42 -14.19 24.99
CA LEU A 244 5.33 -13.62 24.23
C LEU A 244 5.79 -12.30 23.61
N GLU A 245 5.67 -12.20 22.30
CA GLU A 245 5.84 -10.97 21.56
C GLU A 245 4.51 -10.53 20.95
N THR A 246 4.26 -9.23 20.97
CA THR A 246 3.09 -8.64 20.31
C THR A 246 3.49 -7.42 19.52
N SER A 247 2.81 -7.18 18.41
CA SER A 247 3.01 -6.00 17.59
C SER A 247 1.70 -5.34 17.20
N LEU A 248 1.71 -4.01 17.16
CA LEU A 248 0.65 -3.17 16.63
C LEU A 248 1.27 -2.14 15.70
N VAL A 249 0.79 -2.11 14.46
CA VAL A 249 1.23 -1.12 13.48
C VAL A 249 0.00 -0.42 12.91
N TYR A 250 0.04 0.91 12.88
CA TYR A 250 -0.95 1.73 12.19
C TYR A 250 -0.25 2.62 11.18
N LEU A 251 -0.67 2.55 9.92
CA LEU A 251 -0.14 3.34 8.82
C LEU A 251 -1.27 4.13 8.15
N HIS A 252 -1.00 5.39 7.85
CA HIS A 252 -1.76 6.23 6.96
C HIS A 252 -0.83 6.77 5.87
N ALA A 253 -1.20 6.62 4.61
CA ALA A 253 -0.42 7.09 3.48
C ALA A 253 -1.32 7.76 2.44
N THR A 254 -0.80 8.77 1.77
CA THR A 254 -1.44 9.35 0.58
C THR A 254 -0.41 9.49 -0.52
N LYS A 255 -0.83 9.22 -1.76
CA LYS A 255 0.04 9.35 -2.93
C LYS A 255 -0.75 9.78 -4.16
N GLU A 256 -0.07 10.42 -5.08
CA GLU A 256 -0.61 10.81 -6.38
C GLU A 256 -0.05 9.89 -7.46
N LEU A 257 -0.86 9.56 -8.47
CA LEU A 257 -0.48 8.72 -9.59
C LEU A 257 -0.37 9.59 -10.85
N ALA A 258 0.85 9.78 -11.34
CA ALA A 258 1.12 10.68 -12.46
C ALA A 258 0.56 10.20 -13.80
N ASP A 259 0.47 8.89 -14.03
CA ASP A 259 -0.10 8.33 -15.26
C ASP A 259 -1.64 8.40 -15.20
N GLN A 260 -2.22 9.46 -15.77
CA GLN A 260 -3.67 9.65 -15.89
C GLN A 260 -4.19 9.24 -17.27
N VAL A 261 -5.39 8.67 -17.31
CA VAL A 261 -6.10 8.46 -18.57
C VAL A 261 -6.70 9.80 -19.01
N SER A 262 -6.74 10.07 -20.31
CA SER A 262 -7.10 11.40 -20.87
C SER A 262 -8.48 11.93 -20.46
N TYR A 263 -9.38 11.04 -20.02
CA TYR A 263 -10.73 11.38 -19.58
C TYR A 263 -10.84 11.57 -18.06
N GLN A 264 -9.75 11.41 -17.30
CA GLN A 264 -9.74 11.68 -15.86
C GLN A 264 -9.49 13.17 -15.62
N THR A 265 -10.28 13.80 -14.76
CA THR A 265 -10.23 15.25 -14.52
C THR A 265 -9.78 15.66 -13.13
N ASN A 266 -9.82 14.74 -12.16
CA ASN A 266 -9.31 15.01 -10.82
C ASN A 266 -7.85 14.60 -10.67
N GLN A 267 -7.19 15.19 -9.67
CA GLN A 267 -5.89 14.71 -9.20
C GLN A 267 -6.05 13.25 -8.75
N ASN A 268 -5.33 12.35 -9.42
CA ASN A 268 -5.43 10.91 -9.25
C ASN A 268 -4.82 10.44 -7.92
N LYS A 269 -5.45 10.84 -6.81
CA LYS A 269 -4.96 10.67 -5.46
C LYS A 269 -5.52 9.41 -4.82
N VAL A 270 -4.63 8.69 -4.15
CA VAL A 270 -4.91 7.47 -3.41
C VAL A 270 -4.68 7.72 -1.92
N ASP A 271 -5.65 7.34 -1.10
CA ASP A 271 -5.59 7.32 0.36
C ASP A 271 -5.55 5.87 0.86
N GLU A 272 -4.58 5.53 1.70
CA GLU A 272 -4.39 4.19 2.23
C GLU A 272 -4.30 4.22 3.76
N ASN A 273 -5.02 3.30 4.41
CA ASN A 273 -4.95 3.07 5.84
C ASN A 273 -4.73 1.58 6.09
N ARG A 274 -3.79 1.26 6.97
CA ARG A 274 -3.44 -0.11 7.33
C ARG A 274 -3.33 -0.24 8.84
N LEU A 275 -4.04 -1.21 9.40
CA LEU A 275 -3.92 -1.62 10.80
C LEU A 275 -3.45 -3.07 10.83
N GLU A 276 -2.43 -3.33 11.64
CA GLU A 276 -1.80 -4.62 11.74
C GLU A 276 -1.58 -5.02 13.18
N LEU A 277 -2.04 -6.22 13.53
CA LEU A 277 -1.84 -6.82 14.83
C LEU A 277 -1.05 -8.11 14.66
N GLY A 278 -0.07 -8.33 15.52
CA GLY A 278 0.76 -9.52 15.54
C GLY A 278 0.89 -10.08 16.95
N LEU A 279 0.93 -11.41 17.03
CA LEU A 279 1.23 -12.16 18.23
C LEU A 279 2.16 -13.31 17.87
N ARG A 280 3.22 -13.47 18.64
CA ARG A 280 4.13 -14.61 18.58
C ARG A 280 4.34 -15.15 19.98
N TRP A 281 4.02 -16.42 20.17
CA TRP A 281 4.32 -17.15 21.39
C TRP A 281 5.35 -18.22 21.07
N THR A 282 6.43 -18.27 21.84
CA THR A 282 7.48 -19.29 21.71
C THR A 282 7.59 -20.02 23.04
N GLN A 283 7.73 -21.35 22.98
CA GLN A 283 7.97 -22.21 24.14
C GLN A 283 9.06 -23.22 23.84
N ASP A 284 10.11 -23.22 24.64
CA ASP A 284 11.14 -24.25 24.64
C ASP A 284 10.73 -25.39 25.57
N TYR A 285 10.63 -26.60 25.02
CA TYR A 285 10.37 -27.81 25.80
C TYR A 285 11.67 -28.52 26.18
N SER A 286 12.72 -28.36 25.37
CA SER A 286 14.07 -28.87 25.62
C SER A 286 15.08 -28.16 24.72
N HIS A 287 16.38 -28.42 24.90
CA HIS A 287 17.44 -27.91 24.01
C HIS A 287 17.32 -28.34 22.53
N LYS A 288 16.41 -29.25 22.19
CA LYS A 288 16.18 -29.74 20.82
C LYS A 288 14.76 -29.49 20.30
N HIS A 289 13.86 -29.01 21.15
CA HIS A 289 12.43 -28.92 20.82
C HIS A 289 11.88 -27.57 21.27
N GLN A 290 11.53 -26.75 20.28
CA GLN A 290 10.86 -25.47 20.43
C GLN A 290 9.53 -25.51 19.67
N LEU A 291 8.49 -24.94 20.26
CA LEU A 291 7.22 -24.69 19.60
C LEU A 291 7.03 -23.18 19.46
N GLN A 292 6.64 -22.75 18.27
CA GLN A 292 6.32 -21.35 17.99
C GLN A 292 4.94 -21.25 17.34
N LEU A 293 4.09 -20.41 17.91
CA LEU A 293 2.78 -20.07 17.38
C LEU A 293 2.78 -18.60 16.98
N LYS A 294 2.42 -18.31 15.72
CA LYS A 294 2.27 -16.95 15.20
C LYS A 294 0.85 -16.73 14.72
N ALA A 295 0.26 -15.62 15.13
CA ALA A 295 -1.03 -15.16 14.64
C ALA A 295 -0.91 -13.68 14.26
N TYR A 296 -1.54 -13.28 13.17
CA TYR A 296 -1.61 -11.88 12.78
C TYR A 296 -2.93 -11.58 12.09
N ALA A 297 -3.34 -10.32 12.17
CA ALA A 297 -4.48 -9.78 11.46
C ALA A 297 -4.08 -8.45 10.83
N THR A 298 -4.43 -8.29 9.55
CA THR A 298 -4.16 -7.05 8.80
C THR A 298 -5.49 -6.57 8.22
N GLN A 299 -5.85 -5.32 8.53
CA GLN A 299 -6.91 -4.59 7.86
C GLN A 299 -6.28 -3.54 6.95
N TYR A 300 -6.67 -3.55 5.68
CA TYR A 300 -6.17 -2.63 4.67
C TYR A 300 -7.36 -1.98 3.97
N ASN A 301 -7.41 -0.65 3.98
CA ASN A 301 -8.43 0.14 3.31
C ASN A 301 -7.75 1.12 2.35
N GLN A 302 -8.19 1.15 1.11
CA GLN A 302 -7.69 2.05 0.08
C GLN A 302 -8.87 2.76 -0.58
N ARG A 303 -8.77 4.07 -0.74
CA ARG A 303 -9.76 4.88 -1.44
C ARG A 303 -9.07 5.71 -2.51
N GLN A 304 -9.67 5.70 -3.69
CA GLN A 304 -9.28 6.51 -4.83
C GLN A 304 -10.56 7.08 -5.42
N ALA A 305 -10.66 8.41 -5.50
CA ALA A 305 -11.75 9.07 -6.21
C ALA A 305 -11.29 9.27 -7.65
N ILE A 306 -12.16 9.01 -8.62
CA ILE A 306 -11.89 9.23 -10.04
C ILE A 306 -13.05 10.04 -10.59
N ASP A 307 -12.75 11.28 -10.98
CA ASP A 307 -13.69 12.13 -11.69
C ASP A 307 -13.36 12.03 -13.18
N VAL A 308 -14.39 11.86 -14.01
CA VAL A 308 -14.24 11.67 -15.45
C VAL A 308 -14.99 12.73 -16.24
N ALA A 309 -14.39 13.23 -17.32
CA ALA A 309 -15.04 14.10 -18.30
C ALA A 309 -14.47 13.84 -19.71
N GLY A 310 -15.25 14.16 -20.75
CA GLY A 310 -14.79 14.08 -22.13
C GLY A 310 -14.47 12.65 -22.60
N VAL A 311 -15.14 11.65 -22.04
CA VAL A 311 -15.02 10.25 -22.48
C VAL A 311 -15.42 10.17 -23.95
N GLU A 312 -14.51 9.74 -24.83
CA GLU A 312 -14.84 9.58 -26.24
C GLU A 312 -16.00 8.60 -26.40
N VAL A 313 -16.89 8.94 -27.32
CA VAL A 313 -18.08 8.17 -27.69
C VAL A 313 -17.74 6.72 -28.11
N SER A 314 -16.51 6.49 -28.56
CA SER A 314 -15.95 5.18 -28.89
C SER A 314 -15.89 4.23 -27.69
N PHE A 315 -15.80 4.77 -26.46
CA PHE A 315 -15.77 4.00 -25.20
C PHE A 315 -17.15 3.86 -24.54
N LEU A 316 -18.17 4.52 -25.09
CA LEU A 316 -19.55 4.31 -24.67
C LEU A 316 -20.03 2.93 -25.14
N ASP A 317 -20.94 2.31 -24.40
CA ASP A 317 -21.56 1.07 -24.86
C ASP A 317 -22.34 1.31 -26.17
N ASP A 318 -22.64 0.23 -26.90
CA ASP A 318 -23.25 0.32 -28.22
C ASP A 318 -24.54 1.17 -28.24
N SER A 319 -25.32 1.16 -27.16
CA SER A 319 -26.57 1.93 -27.05
C SER A 319 -26.31 3.43 -26.88
N LEU A 320 -25.31 3.80 -26.07
CA LEU A 320 -24.90 5.19 -25.86
C LEU A 320 -24.14 5.75 -27.06
N ARG A 321 -23.39 4.90 -27.79
CA ARG A 321 -22.74 5.27 -29.05
C ARG A 321 -23.75 5.53 -30.16
N GLU A 322 -24.74 4.65 -30.31
CA GLU A 322 -25.84 4.85 -31.27
C GLU A 322 -26.63 6.12 -30.96
N LEU A 323 -26.89 6.40 -29.68
CA LEU A 323 -27.50 7.65 -29.23
C LEU A 323 -26.69 8.88 -29.65
N PHE A 324 -25.38 8.89 -29.42
CA PHE A 324 -24.51 10.00 -29.82
C PHE A 324 -24.52 10.21 -31.33
N THR A 325 -24.54 9.13 -32.13
CA THR A 325 -24.62 9.25 -33.60
C THR A 325 -25.95 9.82 -34.09
N LEU A 326 -27.03 9.61 -33.34
CA LEU A 326 -28.36 10.14 -33.66
C LEU A 326 -28.53 11.59 -33.23
N ASN A 327 -27.93 12.00 -32.12
CA ASN A 327 -27.96 13.40 -31.65
C ASN A 327 -26.79 13.70 -30.70
N SER A 328 -25.73 14.32 -31.22
CA SER A 328 -24.56 14.71 -30.42
C SER A 328 -24.87 15.76 -29.35
N ALA A 329 -25.85 16.65 -29.60
CA ALA A 329 -26.26 17.69 -28.66
C ALA A 329 -27.04 17.14 -27.45
N ALA A 330 -27.65 15.96 -27.56
CA ALA A 330 -28.34 15.30 -26.45
C ALA A 330 -27.36 14.67 -25.44
N VAL A 331 -26.09 14.49 -25.81
CA VAL A 331 -25.05 13.89 -24.95
C VAL A 331 -24.18 14.96 -24.28
N GLU A 332 -24.01 16.13 -24.92
CA GLU A 332 -23.22 17.24 -24.37
C GLU A 332 -24.01 18.13 -23.38
N GLY A 333 -25.34 18.05 -23.37
CA GLY A 333 -26.18 18.78 -22.44
C GLY A 333 -26.50 17.96 -21.19
N GLU A 334 -25.80 18.20 -20.08
CA GLU A 334 -26.38 17.98 -18.76
C GLU A 334 -27.76 18.66 -18.72
N SER A 335 -28.85 17.91 -18.68
CA SER A 335 -30.10 18.49 -18.25
C SER A 335 -30.76 17.56 -17.23
N VAL A 336 -30.96 18.11 -16.05
CA VAL A 336 -31.79 17.59 -14.95
C VAL A 336 -33.15 17.06 -15.44
N GLN A 337 -33.61 17.51 -16.61
CA GLN A 337 -34.82 17.05 -17.29
C GLN A 337 -34.72 15.63 -17.87
N VAL A 338 -33.55 15.19 -18.37
CA VAL A 338 -33.33 13.78 -18.80
C VAL A 338 -33.45 12.85 -17.61
N ALA A 339 -32.83 13.19 -16.47
CA ALA A 339 -32.92 12.40 -15.24
C ALA A 339 -34.36 12.36 -14.67
N SER A 340 -35.07 13.49 -14.69
CA SER A 340 -36.48 13.58 -14.28
C SER A 340 -37.41 12.77 -15.19
N ALA A 341 -37.17 12.81 -16.52
CA ALA A 341 -37.93 12.01 -17.48
C ALA A 341 -37.67 10.50 -17.27
N THR A 342 -36.42 10.09 -17.07
CA THR A 342 -36.06 8.70 -16.77
C THR A 342 -36.73 8.20 -15.48
N SER A 343 -36.72 9.00 -14.40
CA SER A 343 -37.40 8.64 -13.15
C SER A 343 -38.93 8.47 -13.33
N LYS A 344 -39.56 9.31 -14.16
CA LYS A 344 -41.00 9.18 -14.48
C LYS A 344 -41.32 7.98 -15.35
N ILE A 345 -40.39 7.57 -16.21
CA ILE A 345 -40.48 6.33 -16.99
C ILE A 345 -40.38 5.12 -16.03
N GLU A 346 -39.44 5.13 -15.09
CA GLU A 346 -39.32 4.08 -14.08
C GLU A 346 -40.54 4.00 -13.15
N GLU A 347 -41.14 5.13 -12.78
CA GLU A 347 -42.38 5.18 -12.01
C GLU A 347 -43.56 4.58 -12.79
N ALA A 348 -43.71 4.93 -14.07
CA ALA A 348 -44.72 4.34 -14.95
C ALA A 348 -44.53 2.82 -15.14
N LEU A 349 -43.27 2.38 -15.26
CA LEU A 349 -42.89 0.97 -15.33
C LEU A 349 -43.23 0.21 -14.04
N GLY A 350 -42.92 0.78 -12.88
CA GLY A 350 -43.21 0.17 -11.58
C GLY A 350 -44.70 0.08 -11.28
N ALA A 351 -45.49 1.05 -11.73
CA ALA A 351 -46.93 1.11 -11.52
C ALA A 351 -47.76 0.38 -12.61
N GLY A 352 -47.15 0.09 -13.77
CA GLY A 352 -47.86 -0.44 -14.94
C GLY A 352 -48.86 0.55 -15.55
N ASP A 353 -48.72 1.84 -15.26
CA ASP A 353 -49.62 2.90 -15.72
C ASP A 353 -48.86 3.95 -16.57
N PRO A 354 -48.94 3.84 -17.91
CA PRO A 354 -48.26 4.75 -18.83
C PRO A 354 -48.87 6.17 -18.88
N SER A 355 -50.01 6.40 -18.22
CA SER A 355 -50.62 7.74 -18.13
C SER A 355 -49.78 8.71 -17.30
N ILE A 356 -48.98 8.19 -16.35
CA ILE A 356 -48.05 8.97 -15.50
C ILE A 356 -47.07 9.77 -16.37
N PHE A 357 -46.46 9.11 -17.35
CA PHE A 357 -45.54 9.78 -18.28
C PHE A 357 -46.28 10.66 -19.29
N THR A 358 -47.43 10.22 -19.79
CA THR A 358 -48.22 11.01 -20.77
C THR A 358 -48.63 12.37 -20.20
N ASN A 359 -49.06 12.40 -18.94
CA ASN A 359 -49.44 13.63 -18.24
C ASN A 359 -48.24 14.55 -17.98
N TYR A 360 -47.07 13.97 -17.68
CA TYR A 360 -45.83 14.73 -17.57
C TYR A 360 -45.42 15.33 -18.92
N TYR A 361 -45.38 14.53 -19.98
CA TYR A 361 -44.96 14.93 -21.32
C TYR A 361 -45.85 16.01 -21.94
N THR A 362 -47.17 15.92 -21.75
CA THR A 362 -48.13 16.93 -22.25
C THR A 362 -48.05 18.27 -21.52
N GLY A 363 -47.51 18.29 -20.30
CA GLY A 363 -47.27 19.51 -19.52
C GLY A 363 -45.98 20.26 -19.86
N LEU A 364 -45.11 19.69 -20.71
CA LEU A 364 -43.82 20.28 -21.06
C LEU A 364 -43.96 21.31 -22.19
N SER A 365 -43.13 22.36 -22.14
CA SER A 365 -42.98 23.31 -23.25
C SER A 365 -42.28 22.64 -24.44
N SER A 366 -42.42 23.18 -25.65
CA SER A 366 -41.76 22.66 -26.86
C SER A 366 -40.23 22.58 -26.71
N THR A 367 -39.62 23.55 -26.01
CA THR A 367 -38.19 23.57 -25.72
C THR A 367 -37.80 22.47 -24.73
N ASP A 368 -38.62 22.23 -23.70
CA ASP A 368 -38.36 21.19 -22.70
C ASP A 368 -38.57 19.78 -23.25
N LYS A 369 -39.51 19.62 -24.20
CA LYS A 369 -39.70 18.35 -24.91
C LYS A 369 -38.42 17.92 -25.62
N ASN A 370 -37.71 18.83 -26.29
CA ASN A 370 -36.48 18.53 -27.02
C ASN A 370 -35.34 18.01 -26.13
N ASN A 371 -35.41 18.26 -24.82
CA ASN A 371 -34.41 17.82 -23.85
C ASN A 371 -34.69 16.42 -23.29
N ILE A 372 -35.81 15.75 -23.62
CA ILE A 372 -36.14 14.41 -23.10
C ILE A 372 -35.21 13.33 -23.69
N GLY A 373 -34.73 13.55 -24.91
CA GLY A 373 -33.88 12.61 -25.65
C GLY A 373 -34.68 11.53 -26.39
N LEU A 374 -34.28 11.29 -27.64
CA LEU A 374 -35.01 10.39 -28.55
C LEU A 374 -35.02 8.92 -28.06
N LEU A 375 -33.97 8.46 -27.37
CA LEU A 375 -33.91 7.11 -26.80
C LEU A 375 -34.88 6.89 -25.65
N ASN A 376 -35.12 7.90 -24.81
CA ASN A 376 -36.14 7.80 -23.77
C ASN A 376 -37.53 7.69 -24.39
N MET A 377 -37.77 8.36 -25.52
CA MET A 377 -39.02 8.25 -26.28
C MET A 377 -39.17 6.87 -26.95
N TYR A 378 -38.10 6.27 -27.47
CA TYR A 378 -38.15 4.91 -28.02
C TYR A 378 -38.33 3.83 -26.94
N LYS A 379 -37.60 3.92 -25.81
CA LYS A 379 -37.81 3.04 -24.65
C LYS A 379 -39.25 3.12 -24.16
N LEU A 380 -39.82 4.32 -24.15
CA LEU A 380 -41.23 4.54 -23.82
C LEU A 380 -42.17 3.85 -24.82
N ALA A 381 -41.92 3.96 -26.13
CA ALA A 381 -42.75 3.31 -27.14
C ALA A 381 -42.79 1.78 -27.02
N ASP A 382 -41.68 1.15 -26.67
CA ASP A 382 -41.62 -0.30 -26.39
C ASP A 382 -42.48 -0.67 -25.17
N ILE A 383 -42.49 0.17 -24.14
CA ILE A 383 -43.31 -0.03 -22.94
C ILE A 383 -44.79 0.11 -23.27
N PHE A 384 -45.19 1.14 -24.00
CA PHE A 384 -46.57 1.31 -24.46
C PHE A 384 -47.03 0.13 -25.31
N THR A 385 -46.13 -0.43 -26.13
CA THR A 385 -46.39 -1.66 -26.89
C THR A 385 -46.61 -2.86 -25.96
N SER A 386 -45.82 -3.00 -24.91
CA SER A 386 -45.93 -4.11 -23.94
C SER A 386 -47.26 -4.14 -23.17
N VAL A 387 -47.94 -3.00 -23.05
CA VAL A 387 -49.26 -2.86 -22.38
C VAL A 387 -50.42 -2.66 -23.37
N GLY A 388 -50.20 -2.91 -24.67
CA GLY A 388 -51.25 -2.85 -25.70
C GLY A 388 -51.68 -1.43 -26.11
N MET A 389 -50.87 -0.42 -25.80
CA MET A 389 -51.07 1.00 -26.14
C MET A 389 -50.08 1.51 -27.20
N GLU A 390 -49.66 0.64 -28.12
CA GLU A 390 -48.68 0.93 -29.18
C GLU A 390 -48.97 2.22 -29.96
N SER A 391 -50.24 2.47 -30.30
CA SER A 391 -50.64 3.68 -31.03
C SER A 391 -50.37 4.98 -30.26
N THR A 392 -50.46 4.94 -28.93
CA THR A 392 -50.18 6.10 -28.07
C THR A 392 -48.68 6.31 -27.91
N GLY A 393 -47.91 5.23 -27.77
CA GLY A 393 -46.45 5.29 -27.76
C GLY A 393 -45.89 5.87 -29.06
N LEU A 394 -46.37 5.39 -30.21
CA LEU A 394 -45.98 5.90 -31.53
C LEU A 394 -46.38 7.36 -31.74
N ALA A 395 -47.55 7.78 -31.26
CA ALA A 395 -48.00 9.17 -31.36
C ALA A 395 -47.12 10.12 -30.53
N LEU A 396 -46.66 9.69 -29.35
CA LEU A 396 -45.73 10.47 -28.52
C LEU A 396 -44.35 10.62 -29.18
N VAL A 397 -43.82 9.54 -29.76
CA VAL A 397 -42.57 9.59 -30.53
C VAL A 397 -42.71 10.49 -31.74
N ALA A 398 -43.83 10.42 -32.47
CA ALA A 398 -44.08 11.28 -33.62
C ALA A 398 -44.21 12.76 -33.23
N ASP A 399 -44.88 13.07 -32.12
CA ASP A 399 -44.97 14.44 -31.59
C ASP A 399 -43.59 14.97 -31.19
N TYR A 400 -42.78 14.16 -30.50
CA TYR A 400 -41.40 14.51 -30.16
C TYR A 400 -40.55 14.79 -31.40
N ILE A 401 -40.57 13.90 -32.40
CA ILE A 401 -39.82 14.08 -33.65
C ILE A 401 -40.26 15.36 -34.38
N SER A 402 -41.54 15.71 -34.32
CA SER A 402 -42.07 16.92 -34.95
C SER A 402 -41.67 18.22 -34.23
N ALA A 403 -41.25 18.12 -32.97
CA ALA A 403 -40.79 19.24 -32.15
C ALA A 403 -39.27 19.48 -32.20
N LEU A 404 -38.50 18.49 -32.70
CA LEU A 404 -37.06 18.63 -32.91
C LEU A 404 -36.75 19.73 -33.95
N PRO A 405 -35.70 20.55 -33.73
CA PRO A 405 -35.34 21.65 -34.62
C PRO A 405 -34.81 21.22 -35.99
#